data_AF-A0A386Z8N2-F1
#
_entry.id   AF-A0A386Z8N2-F1
#
_cell.length_a   1.000
_cell.length_b   1.000
_cell.length_c   1.000
_cell.angle_alpha   90.00
_cell.angle_beta   90.00
_cell.angle_gamma   90.00
#
_symmetry.space_group_name_H-M   'P 1'
#
loop_
_entity.id
_entity.type
_entity.pdbx_description
1 polymer ?
#
loop_
_entity_poly.entity_id
_entity_poly.type
_entity_poly.pdbx_seq_one_letter_code
_entity_poly.pdbx_strand_id
1 'polypeptide(L)'
;MSETAVSDWLQAAGHRIATAEIAALRRGAATIADPRLCECLAQLFGLDTAFFTGTPTPADDRDTVLVEDLTATTLRRLGHVAAGLSTRALLYLETVAEQMRRSEHLPPASHTARP
;
A
#
# COMPACT_ATOMS: atom_id res chain seq x y z
N MET A 1 6.38 5.46 -10.53
CA MET A 1 6.05 5.52 -11.97
C MET A 1 5.83 6.98 -12.36
N SER A 2 6.22 7.40 -13.56
CA SER A 2 5.94 8.74 -14.08
C SER A 2 4.54 8.84 -14.66
N GLU A 3 3.96 10.04 -14.68
CA GLU A 3 2.61 10.31 -15.21
C GLU A 3 2.52 9.95 -16.71
N THR A 4 3.61 10.15 -17.46
CA THR A 4 3.74 9.76 -18.86
C THR A 4 3.64 8.24 -19.05
N ALA A 5 4.31 7.45 -18.20
CA ALA A 5 4.27 5.99 -18.29
C ALA A 5 2.86 5.43 -18.03
N VAL A 6 2.09 6.06 -17.14
CA VAL A 6 0.68 5.71 -16.89
C VAL A 6 -0.19 6.08 -18.09
N SER A 7 0.02 7.26 -18.67
CA SER A 7 -0.69 7.71 -19.88
C SER A 7 -0.47 6.76 -21.06
N ASP A 8 0.78 6.38 -21.31
CA ASP A 8 1.13 5.51 -22.44
C ASP A 8 0.52 4.11 -22.26
N TRP A 9 0.50 3.59 -21.02
CA TRP A 9 -0.12 2.30 -20.73
C TRP A 9 -1.65 2.34 -20.88
N LEU A 10 -2.30 3.40 -20.40
CA LEU A 10 -3.76 3.57 -20.54
C LEU A 10 -4.15 3.75 -22.02
N GLN A 11 -3.33 4.45 -22.81
CA GLN A 11 -3.52 4.55 -24.26
C GLN A 11 -3.38 3.20 -24.95
N ALA A 12 -2.40 2.38 -24.54
CA ALA A 12 -2.25 1.01 -25.05
C ALA A 12 -3.44 0.10 -24.67
N ALA A 13 -4.07 0.35 -23.52
CA ALA A 13 -5.30 -0.30 -23.09
C ALA A 13 -6.58 0.23 -23.79
N GLY A 14 -6.45 1.21 -24.70
CA GLY A 14 -7.57 1.77 -25.47
C GLY A 14 -8.26 2.97 -24.82
N HIS A 15 -7.74 3.47 -23.70
CA HIS A 15 -8.26 4.66 -23.02
C HIS A 15 -7.45 5.90 -23.40
N ARG A 16 -8.07 6.87 -24.08
CA ARG A 16 -7.43 8.17 -24.36
C ARG A 16 -7.51 9.05 -23.13
N ILE A 17 -6.46 9.00 -22.32
CA ILE A 17 -6.28 9.87 -21.17
C ILE A 17 -5.02 10.68 -21.39
N ALA A 18 -5.10 11.99 -21.17
CA ALA A 18 -3.96 12.87 -21.26
C ALA A 18 -3.15 12.87 -19.96
N THR A 19 -1.85 13.08 -20.05
CA THR A 19 -0.96 13.20 -18.87
C THR A 19 -1.45 14.26 -17.87
N ALA A 20 -2.05 15.35 -18.37
CA ALA A 20 -2.63 16.41 -17.56
C ALA A 20 -3.83 15.94 -16.73
N GLU A 21 -4.63 15.00 -17.25
CA GLU A 21 -5.77 14.41 -16.55
C GLU A 21 -5.29 13.48 -15.44
N ILE A 22 -4.24 12.68 -15.67
CA ILE A 22 -3.60 11.87 -14.63
C ILE A 22 -3.03 12.75 -13.51
N ALA A 23 -2.40 13.88 -13.87
CA ALA A 23 -1.92 14.85 -12.89
C ALA A 23 -3.07 15.54 -12.13
N ALA A 24 -4.25 15.71 -12.73
CA ALA A 24 -5.44 16.22 -12.06
C ALA A 24 -6.05 15.17 -11.11
N LEU A 25 -6.13 13.91 -11.53
CA LEU A 25 -6.56 12.77 -10.71
C LEU A 25 -5.66 12.60 -9.49
N ARG A 26 -4.33 12.66 -9.68
CA ARG A 26 -3.36 12.53 -8.57
C ARG A 26 -3.46 13.67 -7.55
N ARG A 27 -3.84 14.86 -7.98
CA ARG A 27 -4.04 16.04 -7.10
C ARG A 27 -5.44 16.08 -6.47
N GLY A 28 -6.30 15.11 -6.78
CA GLY A 28 -7.71 15.12 -6.33
C GLY A 28 -8.55 16.24 -6.96
N ALA A 29 -8.06 16.89 -8.01
CA ALA A 29 -8.77 17.94 -8.73
C ALA A 29 -9.79 17.39 -9.75
N ALA A 30 -9.72 16.09 -10.03
CA ALA A 30 -10.66 15.34 -10.84
C ALA A 30 -10.96 14.00 -10.18
N THR A 31 -12.18 13.51 -10.33
CA THR A 31 -12.63 12.22 -9.81
C THR A 31 -12.85 11.26 -10.98
N ILE A 32 -12.42 10.01 -10.82
CA ILE A 32 -12.67 8.98 -11.84
C ILE A 32 -14.14 8.57 -11.75
N ALA A 33 -14.91 8.93 -12.78
CA ALA A 33 -16.31 8.52 -12.88
C ALA A 33 -16.51 7.25 -13.72
N ASP A 34 -15.54 6.90 -14.57
CA ASP A 34 -15.63 5.73 -15.47
C ASP A 34 -15.15 4.45 -14.77
N PRO A 35 -16.02 3.46 -14.51
CA PRO A 35 -15.65 2.20 -13.87
C PRO A 35 -14.58 1.41 -14.63
N ARG A 36 -14.55 1.51 -15.96
CA ARG A 36 -13.55 0.80 -16.78
C ARG A 36 -12.15 1.35 -16.58
N LEU A 37 -12.05 2.66 -16.34
CA LEU A 37 -10.77 3.28 -16.03
C LEU A 37 -10.25 2.81 -14.66
N CYS A 38 -11.14 2.65 -13.68
CA CYS A 38 -10.78 2.07 -12.39
C CYS A 38 -10.27 0.63 -12.53
N GLU A 39 -10.91 -0.19 -13.37
CA GLU A 39 -10.47 -1.57 -13.68
C GLU A 39 -9.07 -1.59 -14.30
N CYS A 40 -8.82 -0.75 -15.29
CA CYS A 40 -7.51 -0.65 -15.94
C CYS A 40 -6.42 -0.20 -14.97
N LEU A 41 -6.70 0.80 -14.13
CA LEU A 41 -5.74 1.25 -13.12
C LEU A 41 -5.50 0.19 -12.04
N ALA A 42 -6.55 -0.50 -11.60
CA ALA A 42 -6.45 -1.62 -10.68
C ALA A 42 -5.53 -2.72 -11.24
N GLN A 43 -5.71 -3.08 -12.51
CA GLN A 43 -4.85 -4.05 -13.19
C GLN A 43 -3.40 -3.58 -13.33
N LEU A 44 -3.17 -2.30 -13.67
CA LEU A 44 -1.83 -1.72 -13.81
C LEU A 44 -1.06 -1.73 -12.47
N PHE A 45 -1.73 -1.41 -11.38
CA PHE A 45 -1.12 -1.31 -10.05
C PHE A 45 -1.24 -2.59 -9.22
N GLY A 46 -1.90 -3.63 -9.73
CA GLY A 46 -2.14 -4.88 -9.01
C GLY A 46 -3.08 -4.69 -7.80
N LEU A 47 -4.00 -3.73 -7.87
CA LEU A 47 -4.97 -3.41 -6.84
C LEU A 47 -6.31 -4.10 -7.12
N ASP A 48 -7.13 -4.25 -6.08
CA ASP A 48 -8.54 -4.62 -6.24
C ASP A 48 -9.34 -3.41 -6.77
N THR A 49 -10.34 -3.62 -7.62
CA THR A 49 -11.20 -2.55 -8.13
C THR A 49 -12.04 -1.90 -7.01
N ALA A 50 -12.27 -2.64 -5.92
CA ALA A 50 -12.84 -2.13 -4.68
C ALA A 50 -12.01 -1.00 -4.05
N PHE A 51 -10.72 -0.88 -4.39
CA PHE A 51 -9.85 0.20 -3.95
C PHE A 51 -10.34 1.58 -4.43
N PHE A 52 -10.95 1.65 -5.62
CA PHE A 52 -11.43 2.90 -6.21
C PHE A 52 -12.90 3.20 -5.90
N THR A 53 -13.67 2.19 -5.50
CA THR A 53 -15.11 2.32 -5.21
C THR A 53 -15.41 2.37 -3.71
N GLY A 54 -14.50 1.85 -2.88
CA GLY A 54 -14.50 2.14 -1.46
C GLY A 54 -14.13 3.60 -1.24
N THR A 55 -14.88 4.31 -0.42
CA THR A 55 -14.33 5.50 0.23
C THR A 55 -13.30 4.97 1.23
N PRO A 56 -11.98 5.12 0.99
CA PRO A 56 -11.03 4.85 2.06
C PRO A 56 -11.41 5.85 3.14
N THR A 57 -12.01 5.35 4.23
CA THR A 57 -12.11 6.16 5.43
C THR A 57 -10.67 6.23 5.90
N PRO A 58 -9.99 7.40 5.88
CA PRO A 58 -8.65 7.47 6.41
C PRO A 58 -8.78 7.15 7.90
N ALA A 59 -8.49 5.91 8.27
CA ALA A 59 -8.61 5.49 9.66
C ALA A 59 -7.50 6.13 10.49
N ASP A 60 -6.36 6.48 9.86
CA ASP A 60 -5.26 7.19 10.49
C ASP A 60 -4.20 7.58 9.45
N ASP A 61 -3.52 8.73 9.61
CA ASP A 61 -2.32 9.10 8.82
C ASP A 61 -1.14 8.11 8.99
N ARG A 62 -1.27 7.16 9.92
CA ARG A 62 -0.27 6.13 10.25
C ARG A 62 -0.08 5.08 9.15
N ASP A 63 -1.02 4.93 8.22
CA ASP A 63 -0.89 3.98 7.11
C ASP A 63 0.20 4.40 6.11
N THR A 64 0.42 5.71 5.97
CA THR A 64 1.49 6.25 5.12
C THR A 64 2.87 5.94 5.71
N VAL A 65 3.00 6.04 7.04
CA VAL A 65 4.21 5.66 7.79
C VAL A 65 4.50 4.17 7.63
N LEU A 66 3.47 3.32 7.61
CA LEU A 66 3.60 1.87 7.47
C LEU A 66 4.12 1.46 6.08
N VAL A 67 3.70 2.17 5.02
CA VAL A 67 4.23 1.98 3.65
C VAL A 67 5.68 2.48 3.55
N GLU A 68 6.02 3.60 4.19
CA GLU A 68 7.39 4.11 4.25
C GLU A 68 8.32 3.16 5.05
N ASP A 69 7.83 2.62 6.16
CA ASP A 69 8.55 1.63 6.97
C ASP A 69 8.76 0.31 6.21
N LEU A 70 7.79 -0.14 5.40
CA LEU A 70 7.96 -1.31 4.53
C LEU A 70 8.90 -1.07 3.33
N THR A 71 9.17 0.20 2.97
CA THR A 71 10.29 0.52 2.08
C THR A 71 11.65 0.47 2.76
N ALA A 72 11.71 0.43 4.10
CA ALA A 72 12.97 0.29 4.82
C ALA A 72 13.62 -1.08 4.52
N THR A 73 14.84 -1.02 3.98
CA THR A 73 15.62 -2.20 3.55
C THR A 73 15.77 -3.25 4.66
N THR A 74 15.84 -2.79 5.92
CA THR A 74 16.00 -3.64 7.10
C THR A 74 14.77 -4.51 7.37
N LEU A 75 13.56 -3.95 7.20
CA LEU A 75 12.30 -4.69 7.40
C LEU A 75 12.05 -5.69 6.27
N ARG A 76 12.41 -5.35 5.03
CA ARG A 76 12.38 -6.32 3.91
C ARG A 76 13.31 -7.50 4.13
N ARG A 77 14.53 -7.23 4.60
CA ARG A 77 15.50 -8.29 4.92
C ARG A 77 15.01 -9.16 6.07
N LEU A 78 14.39 -8.57 7.09
CA LEU A 78 13.78 -9.33 8.19
C LEU A 78 12.64 -10.21 7.68
N GLY A 79 11.74 -9.68 6.86
CA GLY A 79 10.64 -10.43 6.23
C GLY A 79 11.14 -11.59 5.36
N HIS A 80 12.19 -11.38 4.59
CA HIS A 80 12.80 -12.43 3.76
C HIS A 80 13.38 -13.58 4.60
N VAL A 81 14.06 -13.25 5.71
CA VAL A 81 14.58 -14.26 6.64
C VAL A 81 13.45 -14.97 7.37
N ALA A 82 12.41 -14.24 7.78
CA ALA A 82 11.27 -14.79 8.50
C ALA A 82 10.44 -15.77 7.64
N ALA A 83 10.38 -15.58 6.33
CA ALA A 83 9.64 -16.46 5.41
C ALA A 83 10.13 -17.93 5.41
N GLY A 84 11.39 -18.17 5.80
CA GLY A 84 11.96 -19.52 5.90
C GLY A 84 11.87 -20.15 7.30
N LEU A 85 11.31 -19.45 8.30
CA LEU A 85 11.28 -19.92 9.68
C LEU A 85 10.10 -20.84 9.95
N SER A 86 10.32 -21.80 10.85
CA SER A 86 9.22 -22.61 11.40
C SER A 86 8.26 -21.74 12.22
N THR A 87 7.00 -22.17 12.35
CA THR A 87 5.99 -21.49 13.18
C THR A 87 6.47 -21.25 14.60
N ARG A 88 7.21 -22.19 15.20
CA ARG A 88 7.79 -22.04 16.53
C ARG A 88 8.81 -20.89 16.58
N ALA A 89 9.67 -20.79 15.57
CA ALA A 89 10.65 -19.70 15.47
C ALA A 89 9.98 -18.33 15.23
N LEU A 90 8.87 -18.29 14.48
CA LEU A 90 8.07 -17.08 14.31
C LEU A 90 7.44 -16.60 15.63
N LEU A 91 6.93 -17.52 16.46
CA LEU A 91 6.40 -17.17 17.79
C LEU A 91 7.48 -16.63 18.74
N TYR A 92 8.70 -17.16 18.66
CA TYR A 92 9.84 -16.61 19.39
C TYR A 92 10.18 -15.21 18.90
N LEU A 93 10.21 -14.99 17.58
CA LEU A 93 10.47 -13.67 16.99
C LEU A 93 9.42 -12.64 17.43
N GLU A 94 8.15 -13.03 17.45
CA GLU A 94 7.05 -12.20 17.97
C GLU A 94 7.26 -11.83 19.44
N THR A 95 7.65 -12.81 20.26
CA THR A 95 7.95 -12.58 21.68
C THR A 95 9.10 -11.58 21.87
N VAL A 96 10.18 -11.70 21.08
CA VAL A 96 11.32 -10.79 21.14
C VAL A 96 10.92 -9.39 20.68
N ALA A 97 10.17 -9.27 19.59
CA ALA A 97 9.68 -7.99 19.08
C ALA A 97 8.81 -7.26 20.12
N GLU A 98 7.97 -8.00 20.84
CA GLU A 98 7.14 -7.44 21.91
C GLU A 98 7.96 -7.01 23.14
N GLN A 99 9.02 -7.73 23.49
CA GLN A 99 9.93 -7.30 24.56
C GLN A 99 10.68 -6.01 24.19
N MET A 100 11.17 -5.90 22.95
CA MET A 100 11.82 -4.69 22.45
C MET A 100 10.85 -3.50 22.49
N ARG A 101 9.62 -3.69 21.99
CA ARG A 101 8.56 -2.68 22.03
C ARG A 101 8.30 -2.15 23.44
N ARG A 102 8.20 -3.05 24.44
CA ARG A 102 8.03 -2.65 25.85
C ARG A 102 9.22 -1.89 26.41
N SER A 103 10.44 -2.30 26.05
CA SER A 103 11.66 -1.62 26.48
C SER A 103 11.78 -0.20 25.91
N GLU A 104 11.18 0.04 24.75
CA GLU A 104 11.12 1.35 24.08
C GLU A 104 9.86 2.14 24.44
N HIS A 105 9.06 1.68 25.42
CA HIS A 105 7.80 2.29 25.84
C HIS A 105 6.77 2.47 24.71
N LEU A 106 6.83 1.63 23.69
CA LEU A 106 5.90 1.66 22.56
C LEU A 106 4.58 0.96 22.94
N PRO A 107 3.43 1.42 22.39
CA PRO A 107 2.11 0.86 22.70
C PRO A 107 1.98 -0.58 22.18
N PRO A 108 1.16 -1.43 22.84
CA PRO A 108 1.06 -2.85 22.52
C PRO A 108 0.56 -3.11 21.08
N ALA A 109 1.03 -4.21 20.47
CA ALA A 109 0.68 -4.57 19.09
C ALA A 109 -0.83 -4.73 18.82
N SER A 110 -1.65 -4.95 19.85
CA SER A 110 -3.11 -4.99 19.74
C SER A 110 -3.76 -3.64 19.37
N HIS A 111 -2.97 -2.56 19.26
CA HIS A 111 -3.39 -1.27 18.70
C HIS A 111 -3.13 -1.10 17.20
N THR A 112 -2.62 -2.13 16.50
CA THR A 112 -2.55 -2.10 15.03
C THR A 112 -3.84 -2.65 14.43
N ALA A 113 -4.32 -1.97 13.38
CA ALA A 113 -5.61 -2.13 12.70
C ALA A 113 -6.21 -3.54 12.75
N ARG A 114 -7.43 -3.62 13.29
CA ARG A 114 -8.28 -4.80 13.25
C ARG A 114 -8.93 -4.89 11.85
N PRO A 115 -9.02 -6.08 11.23
CA PRO A 115 -9.59 -6.27 9.89
C PRO A 115 -11.06 -5.85 9.79
#